data_AF-A0A820SA35-F1
#
_entry.id   AF-A0A820SA35-F1
#
_cell.length_a   1.000
_cell.length_b   1.000
_cell.length_c   1.000
_cell.angle_alpha   90.00
_cell.angle_beta   90.00
_cell.angle_gamma   90.00
#
_symmetry.space_group_name_H-M   'P 1'
#
loop_
_entity.id
_entity.type
_entity.pdbx_description
1 polymer ?
#
loop_
_entity_poly.entity_id
_entity_poly.type
_entity_poly.pdbx_seq_one_letter_code
_entity_poly.pdbx_strand_id
1 'polypeptide(L)'
;MLRCQQQYENIIGNEVIIEDDIDWWSKYYASKGELNKCGTYIAKGYETLTIYSHPLELYRFYEGFTDFCRTFELFRGKTKFEEENEIVVEF
;
A
#
# COMPACT_ATOMS: atom_id res chain seq x y z
N MET A 1 0.47 15.09 -21.11
CA MET A 1 -0.43 15.19 -19.95
C MET A 1 -1.12 13.84 -19.83
N LEU A 2 -0.74 13.10 -18.80
CA LEU A 2 -0.87 11.65 -18.69
C LEU A 2 -2.32 11.18 -18.75
N ARG A 3 -2.61 10.31 -19.73
CA ARG A 3 -3.71 9.34 -19.61
C ARG A 3 -3.22 8.25 -18.66
N CYS A 4 -3.53 8.34 -17.37
CA CYS A 4 -3.29 7.25 -16.43
C CYS A 4 -4.35 7.25 -15.31
N GLN A 5 -5.62 7.35 -15.69
CA GLN A 5 -6.73 6.83 -14.89
C GLN A 5 -7.22 5.55 -15.57
N GLN A 6 -6.32 4.58 -15.77
CA GLN A 6 -6.78 3.21 -15.96
C GLN A 6 -7.27 2.76 -14.59
N GLN A 7 -8.57 2.91 -14.36
CA GLN A 7 -9.27 2.18 -13.30
C GLN A 7 -8.91 0.71 -13.51
N TYR A 8 -8.24 0.11 -12.53
CA TYR A 8 -7.90 -1.31 -12.51
C TYR A 8 -9.21 -2.09 -12.38
N GLU A 9 -9.88 -2.37 -13.49
CA GLU A 9 -11.04 -3.25 -13.50
C GLU A 9 -10.54 -4.69 -13.52
N ASN A 10 -10.50 -5.31 -12.34
CA ASN A 10 -10.27 -6.75 -12.24
C ASN A 10 -11.57 -7.47 -12.63
N ILE A 11 -11.57 -8.07 -13.83
CA ILE A 11 -12.72 -8.83 -14.33
C ILE A 11 -12.57 -10.28 -13.90
N ILE A 12 -13.56 -10.80 -13.16
CA ILE A 12 -13.63 -12.22 -12.81
C ILE A 12 -14.94 -12.77 -13.35
N GLY A 13 -14.85 -13.59 -14.39
CA GLY A 13 -16.02 -14.03 -15.16
C GLY A 13 -16.69 -12.86 -15.89
N ASN A 14 -17.96 -12.61 -15.60
CA ASN A 14 -18.74 -11.49 -16.17
C ASN A 14 -18.94 -10.33 -15.18
N GLU A 15 -18.29 -10.38 -14.00
CA GLU A 15 -18.45 -9.39 -12.93
C GLU A 15 -17.23 -8.46 -12.91
N VAL A 16 -17.49 -7.15 -12.92
CA VAL A 16 -16.47 -6.12 -12.72
C VAL A 16 -16.27 -5.97 -11.22
N ILE A 17 -15.04 -6.20 -10.74
CA ILE A 17 -14.70 -5.99 -9.34
C ILE A 17 -14.24 -4.55 -9.16
N ILE A 18 -14.95 -3.83 -8.31
CA ILE A 18 -14.54 -2.51 -7.82
C ILE A 18 -13.69 -2.74 -6.58
N GLU A 19 -12.43 -2.30 -6.59
CA GLU A 19 -11.50 -2.53 -5.46
C GLU A 19 -12.03 -1.97 -4.12
N ASP A 20 -12.73 -0.83 -4.17
CA ASP A 20 -13.33 -0.19 -3.00
C ASP A 20 -14.44 -1.01 -2.34
N ASP A 21 -15.06 -1.94 -3.08
CA ASP A 21 -16.12 -2.82 -2.58
C ASP A 21 -15.58 -4.13 -1.97
N ILE A 22 -14.28 -4.36 -2.05
CA ILE A 22 -13.64 -5.55 -1.50
C ILE A 22 -13.57 -5.44 0.03
N ASP A 23 -14.07 -6.45 0.76
CA ASP A 23 -13.81 -6.56 2.20
C ASP A 23 -12.36 -7.02 2.46
N TRP A 24 -11.58 -6.16 3.11
CA TRP A 24 -10.16 -6.39 3.37
C TRP A 24 -9.92 -7.48 4.41
N TRP A 25 -10.83 -7.67 5.36
CA TRP A 25 -10.73 -8.77 6.32
C TRP A 25 -10.89 -10.11 5.62
N SER A 26 -11.92 -10.23 4.78
CA SER A 26 -12.10 -11.43 3.96
C SER A 26 -10.90 -11.69 3.05
N LYS A 27 -10.32 -10.65 2.40
CA LYS A 27 -9.08 -10.76 1.61
C LYS A 27 -7.92 -11.29 2.45
N TYR A 28 -7.70 -10.73 3.64
CA TYR A 28 -6.62 -11.14 4.54
C TYR A 28 -6.78 -12.60 4.98
N TYR A 29 -7.96 -13.00 5.44
CA TYR A 29 -8.19 -14.39 5.89
C TYR A 29 -8.11 -15.39 4.74
N ALA A 30 -8.63 -15.02 3.56
CA ALA A 30 -8.44 -15.80 2.34
C ALA A 30 -6.94 -16.00 2.04
N SER A 31 -6.15 -14.92 2.16
CA SER A 31 -4.70 -14.93 1.91
C SER A 31 -3.91 -15.73 2.94
N LYS A 32 -4.38 -15.79 4.19
CA LYS A 32 -3.83 -16.67 5.24
C LYS A 32 -4.24 -18.14 5.09
N GLY A 33 -5.22 -18.46 4.24
CA GLY A 33 -5.81 -19.79 4.13
C GLY A 33 -6.85 -20.11 5.22
N GLU A 34 -7.34 -19.11 5.96
CA GLU A 34 -8.37 -19.28 6.99
C GLU A 34 -9.78 -19.27 6.37
N LEU A 35 -10.16 -20.38 5.73
CA LEU A 35 -11.41 -20.49 4.97
C LEU A 35 -12.69 -20.25 5.79
N ASN A 36 -12.64 -20.54 7.09
CA ASN A 36 -13.78 -20.33 8.00
C ASN A 36 -14.10 -18.85 8.24
N LYS A 37 -13.15 -17.95 7.96
CA LYS A 37 -13.26 -16.51 8.22
C LYS A 37 -13.28 -15.66 6.95
N CYS A 38 -12.99 -16.24 5.79
CA CYS A 38 -12.96 -15.51 4.52
C CYS A 38 -14.32 -15.44 3.81
N GLY A 39 -15.39 -15.97 4.41
CA GLY A 39 -16.74 -15.94 3.84
C GLY A 39 -16.78 -16.49 2.40
N THR A 40 -17.35 -15.72 1.48
CA THR A 40 -17.46 -16.09 0.06
C THR A 40 -16.30 -15.60 -0.80
N TYR A 41 -15.24 -15.01 -0.21
CA TYR A 41 -14.14 -14.37 -0.95
C TYR A 41 -13.47 -15.31 -1.97
N ILE A 42 -13.11 -16.51 -1.52
CA ILE A 42 -12.48 -17.54 -2.37
C ILE A 42 -13.46 -18.05 -3.44
N ALA A 43 -14.74 -18.20 -3.09
CA ALA A 43 -15.76 -18.67 -4.03
C ALA A 43 -16.00 -17.67 -5.17
N LYS A 44 -15.82 -16.37 -4.90
CA LYS A 44 -15.86 -15.31 -5.92
C LYS A 44 -14.61 -15.25 -6.80
N GLY A 45 -13.58 -16.05 -6.50
CA GLY A 45 -12.34 -16.09 -7.27
C GLY A 45 -11.44 -14.86 -7.09
N TYR A 46 -11.69 -14.04 -6.07
CA TYR A 46 -10.93 -12.81 -5.83
C TYR A 46 -9.45 -13.10 -5.54
N GLU A 47 -8.57 -12.19 -5.96
CA GLU A 47 -7.12 -12.32 -5.78
C GLU A 47 -6.73 -12.28 -4.29
N THR A 48 -5.74 -13.08 -3.91
CA THR A 48 -5.16 -13.09 -2.57
C THR A 48 -3.89 -12.26 -2.49
N LEU A 49 -3.55 -11.82 -1.28
CA LEU A 49 -2.30 -11.14 -0.96
C LEU A 49 -1.18 -12.16 -0.74
N THR A 50 0.03 -11.77 -1.12
CA THR A 50 1.23 -12.50 -0.69
C THR A 50 1.56 -12.13 0.75
N ILE A 51 1.58 -13.11 1.64
CA ILE A 51 1.87 -12.90 3.06
C ILE A 51 3.29 -13.32 3.36
N TYR A 52 4.12 -12.36 3.75
CA TYR A 52 5.48 -12.58 4.19
C TYR A 52 5.53 -12.86 5.69
N SER A 53 6.44 -13.77 6.07
CA SER A 53 6.64 -14.16 7.48
C SER A 53 7.54 -13.19 8.26
N HIS A 54 8.22 -12.29 7.55
CA HIS A 54 9.22 -11.37 8.10
C HIS A 54 9.05 -10.00 7.45
N PRO A 55 9.59 -8.93 8.07
CA PRO A 55 9.66 -7.62 7.45
C PRO A 55 10.36 -7.67 6.08
N LEU A 56 9.87 -6.88 5.13
CA LEU A 56 10.31 -6.93 3.73
C LEU A 56 11.76 -6.46 3.55
N GLU A 57 12.29 -5.64 4.48
CA GLU A 57 13.68 -5.18 4.48
C GLU A 57 14.68 -6.34 4.54
N LEU A 58 14.28 -7.45 5.17
CA LEU A 58 15.14 -8.63 5.35
C LEU A 58 15.22 -9.49 4.08
N TYR A 59 14.30 -9.33 3.14
CA TYR A 59 14.30 -10.07 1.90
C TYR A 59 15.25 -9.38 0.92
N ARG A 60 16.29 -10.11 0.49
CA ARG A 60 17.32 -9.61 -0.42
C ARG A 60 16.75 -8.94 -1.69
N PHE A 61 15.60 -9.40 -2.17
CA PHE A 61 14.92 -8.84 -3.34
C PHE A 61 14.53 -7.37 -3.17
N TYR A 62 14.23 -6.92 -1.96
CA TYR A 62 13.79 -5.55 -1.66
C TYR A 62 14.93 -4.65 -1.15
N GLU A 63 16.17 -5.15 -1.14
CA GLU A 63 17.39 -4.38 -0.84
C GLU A 63 17.31 -3.47 0.40
N GLY A 64 16.62 -3.93 1.46
CA GLY A 64 16.45 -3.17 2.69
C GLY A 64 15.68 -1.85 2.54
N PHE A 65 14.90 -1.69 1.46
CA PHE A 65 14.26 -0.42 1.08
C PHE A 65 15.24 0.75 0.98
N THR A 66 16.48 0.49 0.57
CA THR A 66 17.51 1.52 0.47
C THR A 66 17.47 2.31 -0.84
N ASP A 67 16.48 2.05 -1.70
CA ASP A 67 16.26 2.69 -3.01
C ASP A 67 15.57 4.07 -2.91
N PHE A 68 15.78 4.80 -1.80
CA PHE A 68 15.19 6.11 -1.62
C PHE A 68 15.70 7.11 -2.67
N CYS A 69 14.76 7.81 -3.31
CA CYS A 69 15.04 9.06 -4.00
C CYS A 69 15.68 10.05 -3.01
N ARG A 70 16.67 10.82 -3.48
CA ARG A 70 17.31 11.87 -2.66
C ARG A 70 16.21 12.72 -1.99
N THR A 71 16.20 12.74 -0.67
CA THR A 71 15.29 13.58 0.10
C THR A 71 15.61 15.05 -0.21
N PHE A 72 14.58 15.82 -0.54
CA PHE A 72 14.70 17.26 -0.68
C PHE A 72 14.39 17.89 0.68
N GLU A 73 15.21 18.84 1.12
CA GLU A 73 14.91 19.58 2.33
C GLU A 73 13.63 20.40 2.14
N LEU A 74 12.64 20.18 3.00
CA LEU A 74 11.43 20.99 3.03
C LEU A 74 11.73 22.27 3.81
N PHE A 75 11.96 23.37 3.10
CA PHE A 75 12.01 24.68 3.73
C PHE A 75 10.58 25.18 3.96
N ARG A 76 10.17 25.36 5.23
CA ARG A 76 8.99 26.18 5.52
C ARG A 76 9.26 27.58 4.96
N GLY A 77 8.30 28.11 4.21
CA GLY A 77 8.40 29.46 3.65
C GLY A 77 8.70 30.45 4.77
N LYS A 78 9.66 31.36 4.54
CA LYS A 78 10.02 32.42 5.48
C LYS A 78 8.78 33.26 5.81
N THR A 79 8.13 33.01 6.94
CA THR A 79 7.47 34.11 7.64
C THR A 79 8.62 34.99 8.10
N LYS A 80 8.79 36.16 7.50
CA LYS A 80 9.82 37.11 7.92
C LYS A 80 9.72 37.29 9.43
N PHE A 81 10.61 36.67 10.20
CA PHE A 81 11.20 37.21 11.42
C PHE A 81 12.51 36.44 11.64
N GLU A 82 13.56 37.22 11.81
CA GLU A 82 14.93 36.80 12.07
C GLU A 82 14.99 35.93 13.35
N GLU A 83 15.97 35.02 13.38
CA GLU A 83 16.51 34.33 14.57
C GLU A 83 15.52 33.34 15.25
N GLU A 84 15.73 32.04 15.41
CA GLU A 84 16.90 31.17 15.48
C GLU A 84 16.45 29.72 15.12
N ASN A 85 17.41 28.85 14.84
CA ASN A 85 17.21 27.47 14.39
C ASN A 85 16.37 26.62 15.38
N GLU A 86 15.10 26.38 15.07
CA GLU A 86 14.30 25.34 15.73
C GLU A 86 14.05 24.19 14.75
N ILE A 87 15.01 23.27 14.67
CA ILE A 87 14.86 22.01 13.94
C ILE A 87 13.94 21.11 14.78
N VAL A 88 12.64 21.16 14.49
CA VAL A 88 11.66 20.22 15.05
C VAL A 88 11.83 18.88 14.33
N VAL A 89 12.36 17.90 15.04
CA VAL A 89 12.34 16.49 14.62
C VAL A 89 11.20 15.82 15.38
N GLU A 90 10.10 15.50 14.70
CA GLU A 90 8.97 14.76 15.27
C GLU A 90 9.02 13.31 14.76
N PHE A 91 9.07 12.35 15.68
CA PHE A 91 8.78 10.93 15.48
C PHE A 91 7.74 10.49 16.51
#